data_AF-A0A7S0HQZ5-F1
#
_entry.id   AF-A0A7S0HQZ5-F1
#
_cell.length_a   1.000
_cell.length_b   1.000
_cell.length_c   1.000
_cell.angle_alpha   90.00
_cell.angle_beta   90.00
_cell.angle_gamma   90.00
#
_symmetry.space_group_name_H-M   'P 1'
#
loop_
_entity.id
_entity.type
_entity.pdbx_description
1 polymer ?
#
loop_
_entity_poly.entity_id
_entity_poly.type
_entity_poly.pdbx_seq_one_letter_code
_entity_poly.pdbx_strand_id
1 'polypeptide(L)'
;VDRFQRRILSHFGLNVGKVDQRGEIIYLSRNDTGWRRMLNEHELVHTWNNENPSLAIRSVSLHTMSMLDQLSLLQRTRVMIGINGGQINALFLLPPGSTCASVFAMRWTDQNFGYVYHSWLKLRGVRYIQFDITQGGTTNLDWLSFARYSDDWSSSMRAIRDADISMPYPHFREFVRAALDPTVSKFDSSDSPAELSRLLHHFEQEQ
;
A
#
# COMPACT_ATOMS: atom_id res chain seq x y z
N VAL A 1 5.84 -8.97 -17.55
CA VAL A 1 6.77 -9.12 -16.40
C VAL A 1 7.94 -8.16 -16.58
N ASP A 2 8.15 -7.29 -15.60
CA ASP A 2 9.10 -6.17 -15.63
C ASP A 2 10.56 -6.65 -15.84
N ARG A 3 11.32 -6.00 -16.75
CA ARG A 3 12.75 -6.26 -16.97
C ARG A 3 13.61 -5.74 -15.82
N PHE A 4 13.18 -4.67 -15.16
CA PHE A 4 13.90 -4.04 -14.06
C PHE A 4 13.94 -4.95 -12.83
N GLN A 5 12.77 -5.42 -12.38
CA GLN A 5 12.65 -6.36 -11.26
C GLN A 5 13.52 -7.61 -11.47
N ARG A 6 13.45 -8.21 -12.67
CA ARG A 6 14.27 -9.40 -13.00
C ARG A 6 15.77 -9.15 -12.88
N ARG A 7 16.24 -7.99 -13.36
CA ARG A 7 17.67 -7.63 -13.27
C ARG A 7 18.12 -7.46 -11.83
N ILE A 8 17.33 -6.76 -11.01
CA ILE A 8 17.64 -6.60 -9.58
C ILE A 8 17.69 -7.96 -8.90
N LEU A 9 16.63 -8.76 -9.00
CA LEU A 9 16.59 -10.04 -8.30
C LEU A 9 17.70 -10.99 -8.76
N SER A 10 17.97 -11.07 -10.07
CA SER A 10 19.04 -11.90 -10.62
C SER A 10 20.42 -11.47 -10.12
N HIS A 11 20.65 -10.18 -9.89
CA HIS A 11 21.91 -9.69 -9.31
C HIS A 11 22.13 -10.24 -7.90
N PHE A 12 21.05 -10.48 -7.15
CA PHE A 12 21.06 -11.09 -5.82
C PHE A 12 20.86 -12.62 -5.85
N GLY A 13 20.90 -13.27 -7.02
CA GLY A 13 20.68 -14.70 -7.15
C GLY A 13 19.24 -15.16 -6.87
N LEU A 14 18.27 -14.23 -6.88
CA LEU A 14 16.86 -14.49 -6.67
C LEU A 14 16.11 -14.58 -8.01
N ASN A 15 15.12 -15.48 -8.08
CA ASN A 15 14.24 -15.62 -9.23
C ASN A 15 12.92 -14.88 -8.99
N VAL A 16 12.35 -14.28 -10.04
CA VAL A 16 10.96 -13.80 -9.99
C VAL A 16 10.04 -15.03 -9.99
N GLY A 17 9.42 -15.30 -8.85
CA GLY A 17 8.38 -16.32 -8.73
C GLY A 17 6.99 -15.78 -9.09
N LYS A 18 6.01 -16.69 -9.23
CA LYS A 18 4.61 -16.36 -8.95
C LYS A 18 4.35 -16.68 -7.48
N VAL A 19 3.57 -15.83 -6.81
CA VAL A 19 3.24 -16.08 -5.40
C VAL A 19 2.27 -17.25 -5.27
N ASP A 20 2.59 -18.18 -4.36
CA ASP A 20 1.70 -19.24 -3.92
C ASP A 20 0.60 -18.66 -3.02
N GLN A 21 -0.59 -19.26 -3.02
CA GLN A 21 -1.63 -18.97 -2.04
C GLN A 21 -1.15 -19.21 -0.60
N ARG A 22 -0.10 -20.00 -0.37
CA ARG A 22 0.54 -20.18 0.94
C ARG A 22 1.60 -19.12 1.28
N GLY A 23 1.78 -18.10 0.44
CA GLY A 23 2.74 -17.02 0.69
C GLY A 23 2.41 -16.18 1.93
N GLU A 24 3.40 -15.45 2.42
CA GLU A 24 3.32 -14.71 3.69
C GLU A 24 2.37 -13.50 3.59
N ILE A 25 1.64 -13.22 4.68
CA ILE A 25 0.89 -11.98 4.86
C ILE A 25 1.74 -11.07 5.75
N ILE A 26 2.19 -9.97 5.17
CA ILE A 26 3.13 -9.04 5.80
C ILE A 26 2.41 -7.75 6.13
N TYR A 27 2.58 -7.28 7.36
CA TYR A 27 2.33 -5.90 7.72
C TYR A 27 3.66 -5.15 7.77
N LEU A 28 3.80 -4.14 6.93
CA LEU A 28 4.98 -3.30 6.86
C LEU A 28 4.92 -2.21 7.94
N SER A 29 5.56 -2.49 9.07
CA SER A 29 5.73 -1.55 10.17
C SER A 29 6.61 -0.39 9.74
N ARG A 30 6.30 0.77 10.31
CA ARG A 30 7.01 2.04 10.13
C ARG A 30 7.47 2.62 11.46
N ASN A 31 7.31 1.88 12.56
CA ASN A 31 7.51 2.39 13.91
C ASN A 31 8.92 2.90 14.19
N ASP A 32 9.92 2.33 13.53
CA ASP A 32 11.33 2.71 13.61
C ASP A 32 11.69 3.95 12.78
N THR A 33 10.81 4.39 11.90
CA THR A 33 11.07 5.55 11.02
C THR A 33 10.72 6.89 11.66
N GLY A 34 9.93 6.91 12.74
CA GLY A 34 9.54 8.13 13.46
C GLY A 34 8.42 8.97 12.81
N TRP A 35 7.91 8.58 11.64
CA TRP A 35 6.76 9.24 10.98
C TRP A 35 5.98 8.25 10.11
N ARG A 36 4.70 8.54 9.82
CA ARG A 36 3.78 7.65 9.08
C ARG A 36 3.58 6.31 9.76
N ARG A 37 3.22 6.34 11.04
CA ARG A 37 3.04 5.14 11.85
C ARG A 37 1.57 4.84 12.04
N MET A 38 1.25 3.57 12.19
CA MET A 38 -0.02 3.13 12.72
C MET A 38 0.17 2.91 14.21
N LEU A 39 -0.28 3.85 15.04
CA LEU A 39 0.02 3.91 16.47
C LEU A 39 -0.45 2.66 17.22
N ASN A 40 -1.54 2.04 16.76
CA ASN A 40 -2.07 0.82 17.33
C ASN A 40 -1.79 -0.44 16.49
N GLU A 41 -0.75 -0.45 15.64
CA GLU A 41 -0.45 -1.61 14.78
C GLU A 41 -0.26 -2.93 15.54
N HIS A 42 0.37 -2.88 16.72
CA HIS A 42 0.63 -4.08 17.52
C HIS A 42 -0.68 -4.71 17.98
N GLU A 43 -1.61 -3.90 18.48
CA GLU A 43 -2.95 -4.35 18.88
C GLU A 43 -3.72 -4.92 17.69
N LEU A 44 -3.70 -4.21 16.55
CA LEU A 44 -4.40 -4.63 15.33
C LEU A 44 -3.93 -5.98 14.82
N VAL A 45 -2.61 -6.16 14.69
CA VAL A 45 -2.00 -7.41 14.21
C VAL A 45 -2.20 -8.53 15.24
N HIS A 46 -2.05 -8.24 16.53
CA HIS A 46 -2.24 -9.23 17.59
C HIS A 46 -3.67 -9.76 17.62
N THR A 47 -4.67 -8.87 17.62
CA THR A 47 -6.08 -9.26 17.61
C THR A 47 -6.44 -10.05 16.34
N TRP A 48 -5.95 -9.63 15.17
CA TRP A 48 -6.15 -10.40 13.93
C TRP A 48 -5.58 -11.81 14.02
N ASN A 49 -4.34 -11.95 14.52
CA ASN A 49 -3.66 -13.24 14.60
C ASN A 49 -4.35 -14.19 15.58
N ASN A 50 -4.89 -13.67 16.69
CA ASN A 50 -5.68 -14.45 17.63
C ASN A 50 -7.00 -14.94 17.01
N GLU A 51 -7.68 -14.09 16.23
CA GLU A 51 -8.93 -14.43 15.55
C GLU A 51 -8.72 -15.33 14.30
N ASN A 52 -7.55 -15.25 13.65
CA ASN A 52 -7.30 -15.86 12.34
C ASN A 52 -5.90 -16.55 12.28
N PRO A 53 -5.63 -17.58 13.11
CA PRO A 53 -4.30 -18.17 13.23
C PRO A 53 -3.75 -18.78 11.92
N SER A 54 -4.63 -19.29 11.03
CA SER A 54 -4.23 -19.81 9.72
C SER A 54 -3.90 -18.73 8.68
N LEU A 55 -4.17 -17.46 9.00
CA LEU A 55 -3.93 -16.29 8.16
C LEU A 55 -3.14 -15.24 8.93
N ALA A 56 -2.21 -15.70 9.79
CA ALA A 56 -1.42 -14.83 10.65
C ALA A 56 -0.62 -13.82 9.83
N ILE A 57 -0.71 -12.56 10.26
CA ILE A 57 0.04 -11.43 9.75
C ILE A 57 1.37 -11.35 10.50
N ARG A 58 2.46 -11.25 9.75
CA ARG A 58 3.78 -10.96 10.29
C ARG A 58 4.09 -9.47 10.16
N SER A 59 4.25 -8.80 11.29
CA SER A 59 4.72 -7.40 11.30
C SER A 59 6.24 -7.36 11.11
N VAL A 60 6.72 -6.54 10.17
CA VAL A 60 8.15 -6.40 9.83
C VAL A 60 8.50 -4.94 9.58
N SER A 61 9.71 -4.52 9.93
CA SER A 61 10.31 -3.30 9.37
C SER A 61 11.38 -3.68 8.35
N LEU A 62 11.30 -3.13 7.14
CA LEU A 62 12.34 -3.30 6.14
C LEU A 62 13.61 -2.52 6.49
N HIS A 63 13.50 -1.41 7.24
CA HIS A 63 14.66 -0.58 7.61
C HIS A 63 15.65 -1.31 8.51
N THR A 64 15.20 -2.33 9.25
CA THR A 64 16.05 -3.17 10.10
C THR A 64 16.63 -4.39 9.38
N MET A 65 16.35 -4.57 8.09
CA MET A 65 16.72 -5.77 7.32
C MET A 65 17.79 -5.47 6.28
N SER A 66 18.65 -6.46 5.99
CA SER A 66 19.58 -6.37 4.86
C SER A 66 18.81 -6.33 3.53
N MET A 67 19.41 -5.76 2.49
CA MET A 67 18.79 -5.72 1.15
C MET A 67 18.37 -7.11 0.65
N LEU A 68 19.22 -8.13 0.86
CA LEU A 68 18.93 -9.50 0.44
C LEU A 68 17.72 -10.08 1.20
N ASP A 69 17.63 -9.82 2.50
CA ASP A 69 16.49 -10.28 3.31
C ASP A 69 15.21 -9.56 2.92
N GLN A 70 15.27 -8.25 2.67
CA GLN A 70 14.14 -7.47 2.16
C GLN A 70 13.63 -8.06 0.84
N LEU A 71 14.51 -8.30 -0.13
CA LEU A 71 14.14 -8.88 -1.42
C LEU A 71 13.54 -10.29 -1.28
N SER A 72 14.15 -11.12 -0.44
CA SER A 72 13.70 -12.49 -0.19
C SER A 72 12.34 -12.55 0.50
N LEU A 73 12.06 -11.63 1.43
CA LEU A 73 10.76 -11.48 2.06
C LEU A 73 9.71 -11.05 1.03
N LEU A 74 10.02 -10.02 0.23
CA LEU A 74 9.10 -9.49 -0.77
C LEU A 74 8.73 -10.53 -1.84
N GLN A 75 9.67 -11.39 -2.26
CA GLN A 75 9.38 -12.50 -3.19
C GLN A 75 8.46 -13.58 -2.60
N ARG A 76 8.35 -13.70 -1.28
CA ARG A 76 7.46 -14.66 -0.60
C ARG A 76 6.16 -14.04 -0.11
N THR A 77 6.01 -12.72 -0.26
CA THR A 77 4.87 -11.96 0.26
C THR A 77 3.66 -12.10 -0.65
N ARG A 78 2.62 -12.80 -0.18
CA ARG A 78 1.32 -12.90 -0.85
C ARG A 78 0.51 -11.63 -0.70
N VAL A 79 0.41 -11.12 0.52
CA VAL A 79 -0.32 -9.90 0.83
C VAL A 79 0.57 -8.99 1.63
N MET A 80 0.71 -7.75 1.19
CA MET A 80 1.45 -6.72 1.90
C MET A 80 0.51 -5.61 2.33
N ILE A 81 0.44 -5.37 3.64
CA ILE A 81 -0.39 -4.37 4.30
C ILE A 81 0.53 -3.28 4.85
N GLY A 82 0.08 -2.03 4.88
CA GLY A 82 0.90 -0.94 5.42
C GLY A 82 0.37 0.43 5.01
N ILE A 83 1.03 1.48 5.51
CA ILE A 83 0.66 2.86 5.23
C ILE A 83 1.26 3.29 3.88
N ASN A 84 0.50 4.06 3.11
CA ASN A 84 0.96 4.60 1.84
C ASN A 84 2.24 5.44 1.99
N GLY A 85 3.10 5.39 0.97
CA GLY A 85 4.43 6.00 0.97
C GLY A 85 5.49 5.16 1.69
N GLY A 86 5.13 4.34 2.68
CA GLY A 86 6.04 3.38 3.33
C GLY A 86 6.30 2.13 2.49
N GLN A 87 5.37 1.79 1.60
CA GLN A 87 5.39 0.59 0.77
C GLN A 87 6.05 0.78 -0.59
N ILE A 88 6.45 2.00 -0.97
CA ILE A 88 6.79 2.33 -2.37
C ILE A 88 7.93 1.46 -2.94
N ASN A 89 8.94 1.16 -2.12
CA ASN A 89 10.06 0.29 -2.53
C ASN A 89 9.60 -1.16 -2.74
N ALA A 90 8.68 -1.62 -1.90
CA ALA A 90 8.11 -2.95 -2.00
C ALA A 90 7.17 -3.09 -3.19
N LEU A 91 6.53 -1.98 -3.63
CA LEU A 91 5.76 -1.96 -4.87
C LEU A 91 6.61 -2.38 -6.07
N PHE A 92 7.91 -2.09 -6.13
CA PHE A 92 8.77 -2.50 -7.26
C PHE A 92 9.10 -3.99 -7.25
N LEU A 93 8.91 -4.67 -6.13
CA LEU A 93 9.55 -5.96 -5.89
C LEU A 93 8.58 -7.08 -5.57
N LEU A 94 7.30 -6.79 -5.27
CA LEU A 94 6.29 -7.84 -5.14
C LEU A 94 6.15 -8.68 -6.43
N PRO A 95 6.05 -10.02 -6.31
CA PRO A 95 5.84 -10.89 -7.46
C PRO A 95 4.40 -10.80 -7.99
N PRO A 96 4.17 -11.16 -9.27
CA PRO A 96 2.83 -11.28 -9.81
C PRO A 96 1.97 -12.27 -9.00
N GLY A 97 0.69 -11.94 -8.82
CA GLY A 97 -0.26 -12.68 -7.99
C GLY A 97 -0.37 -12.16 -6.55
N SER A 98 0.55 -11.31 -6.10
CA SER A 98 0.46 -10.67 -4.79
C SER A 98 -0.59 -9.57 -4.74
N THR A 99 -1.01 -9.22 -3.51
CA THR A 99 -1.83 -8.04 -3.22
C THR A 99 -1.03 -7.03 -2.41
N CYS A 100 -1.01 -5.78 -2.83
CA CYS A 100 -0.60 -4.65 -2.02
C CYS A 100 -1.86 -3.92 -1.51
N ALA A 101 -1.99 -3.86 -0.19
CA ALA A 101 -3.04 -3.19 0.53
C ALA A 101 -2.44 -1.99 1.26
N SER A 102 -2.90 -0.79 0.91
CA SER A 102 -2.34 0.47 1.39
C SER A 102 -3.38 1.29 2.17
N VAL A 103 -3.06 1.65 3.41
CA VAL A 103 -3.86 2.59 4.20
C VAL A 103 -3.44 4.00 3.81
N PHE A 104 -4.41 4.81 3.39
CA PHE A 104 -4.23 6.21 3.02
C PHE A 104 -4.79 7.09 4.13
N ALA A 105 -4.01 8.07 4.57
CA ALA A 105 -4.35 9.02 5.63
C ALA A 105 -4.85 10.37 5.10
N MET A 106 -5.36 10.41 3.87
CA MET A 106 -5.68 11.69 3.22
C MET A 106 -7.13 11.74 2.75
N ARG A 107 -7.85 12.82 3.12
CA ARG A 107 -9.07 13.29 2.44
C ARG A 107 -8.66 13.95 1.13
N TRP A 108 -8.30 13.18 0.11
CA TRP A 108 -8.12 13.70 -1.25
C TRP A 108 -9.38 13.45 -2.06
N THR A 109 -9.96 14.53 -2.56
CA THR A 109 -11.08 14.51 -3.51
C THR A 109 -10.63 14.19 -4.93
N ASP A 110 -9.32 14.25 -5.23
CA ASP A 110 -8.79 13.93 -6.55
C ASP A 110 -8.19 12.52 -6.55
N GLN A 111 -8.94 11.61 -7.16
CA GLN A 111 -8.69 10.17 -7.33
C GLN A 111 -7.36 9.81 -8.05
N ASN A 112 -6.58 10.81 -8.46
CA ASN A 112 -5.44 10.73 -9.40
C ASN A 112 -4.19 9.99 -8.89
N PHE A 113 -3.87 10.06 -7.60
CA PHE A 113 -2.64 9.44 -7.09
C PHE A 113 -2.78 7.92 -6.89
N GLY A 114 -3.97 7.47 -6.49
CA GLY A 114 -4.32 6.05 -6.44
C GLY A 114 -4.24 5.41 -7.82
N TYR A 115 -4.63 6.13 -8.88
CA TYR A 115 -4.58 5.66 -10.27
C TYR A 115 -3.15 5.31 -10.73
N VAL A 116 -2.12 6.04 -10.32
CA VAL A 116 -0.73 5.76 -10.72
C VAL A 116 -0.26 4.43 -10.14
N TYR A 117 -0.42 4.23 -8.83
CA TYR A 117 -0.04 2.96 -8.19
C TYR A 117 -0.92 1.80 -8.66
N HIS A 118 -2.23 2.02 -8.81
CA HIS A 118 -3.16 1.02 -9.31
C HIS A 118 -2.77 0.55 -10.72
N SER A 119 -2.60 1.50 -11.65
CA SER A 119 -2.28 1.20 -13.05
C SER A 119 -0.95 0.48 -13.18
N TRP A 120 0.06 0.96 -12.47
CA TRP A 120 1.38 0.35 -12.52
C TRP A 120 1.40 -1.05 -11.90
N LEU A 121 0.81 -1.26 -10.74
CA LEU A 121 0.77 -2.59 -10.10
C LEU A 121 -0.05 -3.57 -10.93
N LYS A 122 -1.17 -3.13 -11.52
CA LYS A 122 -1.99 -3.92 -12.44
C LYS A 122 -1.19 -4.39 -13.66
N LEU A 123 -0.38 -3.53 -14.27
CA LEU A 123 0.51 -3.90 -15.39
C LEU A 123 1.52 -5.00 -15.01
N ARG A 124 1.82 -5.16 -13.72
CA ARG A 124 2.73 -6.19 -13.22
C ARG A 124 2.02 -7.43 -12.69
N GLY A 125 0.69 -7.46 -12.77
CA GLY A 125 -0.12 -8.54 -12.20
C GLY A 125 -0.11 -8.54 -10.67
N VAL A 126 0.14 -7.40 -10.03
CA VAL A 126 0.00 -7.20 -8.59
C VAL A 126 -1.32 -6.47 -8.34
N ARG A 127 -2.14 -6.99 -7.44
CA ARG A 127 -3.40 -6.35 -7.08
C ARG A 127 -3.13 -5.18 -6.14
N TYR A 128 -3.81 -4.06 -6.34
CA TYR A 128 -3.73 -2.90 -5.46
C TYR A 128 -5.08 -2.62 -4.80
N ILE A 129 -5.09 -2.51 -3.48
CA ILE A 129 -6.24 -2.11 -2.67
C ILE A 129 -5.84 -0.90 -1.84
N GLN A 130 -6.67 0.11 -1.86
CA GLN A 130 -6.52 1.30 -1.02
C GLN A 130 -7.65 1.33 0.01
N PHE A 131 -7.33 1.74 1.23
CA PHE A 131 -8.30 2.03 2.27
C PHE A 131 -8.14 3.46 2.74
N ASP A 132 -9.18 4.27 2.59
CA ASP A 132 -9.22 5.62 3.12
C ASP A 132 -9.67 5.60 4.57
N ILE A 133 -8.75 5.87 5.49
CA ILE A 133 -9.05 5.87 6.93
C ILE A 133 -9.97 7.03 7.33
N THR A 134 -10.13 8.04 6.48
CA THR A 134 -10.93 9.23 6.80
C THR A 134 -12.44 9.03 6.60
N GLN A 135 -12.84 7.92 5.96
CA GLN A 135 -14.25 7.52 5.79
C GLN A 135 -14.79 6.64 6.94
N GLY A 136 -13.95 6.25 7.92
CA GLY A 136 -14.39 5.42 9.05
C GLY A 136 -13.53 5.46 10.32
N GLY A 137 -12.34 6.04 10.32
CA GLY A 137 -11.51 6.15 11.53
C GLY A 137 -11.91 7.32 12.42
N THR A 138 -11.76 7.16 13.74
CA THR A 138 -11.63 8.28 14.68
C THR A 138 -10.23 8.86 14.52
N THR A 139 -10.04 9.63 13.47
CA THR A 139 -8.74 10.23 13.21
C THR A 139 -8.71 11.64 13.79
N ASN A 140 -7.69 11.97 14.59
CA ASN A 140 -7.43 13.34 15.02
C ASN A 140 -6.85 14.16 13.84
N LEU A 141 -7.68 14.35 12.80
CA LEU A 141 -7.38 15.07 11.56
C LEU A 141 -8.13 16.41 11.52
N ASP A 142 -8.63 16.89 12.66
CA ASP A 142 -9.35 18.17 12.73
C ASP A 142 -8.48 19.37 12.31
N TRP A 143 -7.15 19.18 12.22
CA TRP A 143 -6.20 20.15 11.70
C TRP A 143 -5.84 19.96 10.21
N LEU A 144 -6.35 18.92 9.55
CA LEU A 144 -6.15 18.69 8.11
C LEU A 144 -7.21 19.44 7.32
N SER A 145 -6.90 20.69 7.00
CA SER A 145 -7.52 21.37 5.87
C SER A 145 -7.32 20.55 4.60
N PHE A 146 -8.32 20.54 3.72
CA PHE A 146 -8.20 19.96 2.37
C PHE A 146 -6.95 20.55 1.69
N ALA A 147 -5.89 19.77 1.56
CA ALA A 147 -4.73 20.19 0.78
C ALA A 147 -5.14 20.25 -0.69
N ARG A 148 -5.17 21.44 -1.27
CA ARG A 148 -5.37 21.64 -2.71
C ARG A 148 -4.01 21.57 -3.41
N TYR A 149 -3.99 21.15 -4.67
CA TYR A 149 -2.77 21.10 -5.48
C TYR A 149 -2.06 22.47 -5.60
N SER A 150 -2.80 23.56 -5.37
CA SER A 150 -2.31 24.95 -5.34
C SER A 150 -1.64 25.36 -4.02
N ASP A 151 -1.78 24.56 -2.96
CA ASP A 151 -1.25 24.92 -1.65
C ASP A 151 0.24 24.62 -1.60
N ASP A 152 0.99 25.42 -0.83
CA ASP A 152 2.41 25.14 -0.59
C ASP A 152 2.57 23.72 -0.01
N TRP A 153 3.27 22.89 -0.79
CA TRP A 153 3.58 21.50 -0.48
C TRP A 153 4.16 21.33 0.94
N SER A 154 4.95 22.30 1.38
CA SER A 154 5.65 22.28 2.66
C SER A 154 4.70 22.41 3.85
N SER A 155 3.66 23.22 3.70
CA SER A 155 2.71 23.56 4.76
C SER A 155 1.49 22.63 4.79
N SER A 156 0.99 22.18 3.63
CA SER A 156 -0.25 21.40 3.56
C SER A 156 -0.01 19.90 3.44
N MET A 157 0.98 19.48 2.65
CA MET A 157 1.19 18.05 2.35
C MET A 157 2.09 17.35 3.35
N ARG A 158 3.13 18.02 3.88
CA ARG A 158 4.07 17.40 4.82
C ARG A 158 3.37 16.84 6.06
N ALA A 159 2.42 17.58 6.62
CA ALA A 159 1.75 17.19 7.84
C ALA A 159 0.82 15.97 7.62
N ILE A 160 0.05 15.92 6.51
CA ILE A 160 -0.76 14.73 6.15
C ILE A 160 0.13 13.53 5.84
N ARG A 161 1.17 13.81 5.04
CA ARG A 161 2.11 12.81 4.57
C ARG A 161 2.82 12.18 5.74
N ASP A 162 3.19 12.91 6.79
CA ASP A 162 3.98 12.39 7.91
C ASP A 162 3.13 12.05 9.14
N ALA A 163 1.80 12.20 9.04
CA ALA A 163 0.88 11.94 10.13
C ALA A 163 0.95 10.49 10.61
N ASP A 164 1.00 10.34 11.91
CA ASP A 164 0.68 9.08 12.56
C ASP A 164 -0.84 8.91 12.61
N ILE A 165 -1.30 7.67 12.44
CA ILE A 165 -2.72 7.33 12.39
C ILE A 165 -3.03 6.19 13.36
N SER A 166 -4.29 6.08 13.75
CA SER A 166 -4.83 4.91 14.43
C SER A 166 -6.07 4.43 13.69
N MET A 167 -6.29 3.12 13.67
CA MET A 167 -7.43 2.51 12.98
C MET A 167 -8.24 1.66 13.97
N PRO A 168 -9.57 1.80 14.03
CA PRO A 168 -10.39 0.86 14.78
C PRO A 168 -10.24 -0.57 14.24
N TYR A 169 -10.16 -1.56 15.12
CA TYR A 169 -9.98 -2.96 14.71
C TYR A 169 -11.04 -3.48 13.71
N PRO A 170 -12.35 -3.13 13.82
CA PRO A 170 -13.33 -3.54 12.82
C PRO A 170 -12.98 -3.13 11.38
N HIS A 171 -12.43 -1.93 11.19
CA HIS A 171 -11.99 -1.43 9.88
C HIS A 171 -10.72 -2.12 9.41
N PHE A 172 -9.77 -2.36 10.31
CA PHE A 172 -8.58 -3.15 9.99
C PHE A 172 -8.96 -4.56 9.54
N ARG A 173 -9.87 -5.23 10.26
CA ARG A 173 -10.36 -6.56 9.93
C ARG A 173 -11.03 -6.61 8.54
N GLU A 174 -11.89 -5.65 8.24
CA GLU A 174 -12.54 -5.54 6.92
C GLU A 174 -11.51 -5.31 5.81
N PHE A 175 -10.55 -4.43 6.06
CA PHE A 175 -9.48 -4.12 5.13
C PHE A 175 -8.59 -5.33 4.82
N VAL A 176 -8.17 -6.08 5.84
CA VAL A 176 -7.38 -7.30 5.67
C VAL A 176 -8.19 -8.37 4.92
N ARG A 177 -9.48 -8.54 5.23
CA ARG A 177 -10.35 -9.48 4.50
C ARG A 177 -10.44 -9.13 3.01
N ALA A 178 -10.64 -7.85 2.68
CA ALA A 178 -10.62 -7.40 1.29
C ALA A 178 -9.25 -7.68 0.62
N ALA A 179 -8.15 -7.47 1.35
CA ALA A 179 -6.80 -7.76 0.87
C ALA A 179 -6.53 -9.25 0.61
N LEU A 180 -7.26 -10.14 1.27
CA LEU A 180 -7.14 -11.59 1.13
C LEU A 180 -8.08 -12.18 0.07
N ASP A 181 -9.25 -11.59 -0.12
CA ASP A 181 -10.26 -12.04 -1.07
C ASP A 181 -9.96 -11.51 -2.47
N PRO A 182 -9.53 -12.34 -3.44
CA PRO A 182 -9.15 -11.89 -4.78
C PRO A 182 -10.32 -11.31 -5.61
N THR A 183 -11.57 -11.55 -5.19
CA THR A 183 -12.77 -11.07 -5.91
C THR A 183 -13.12 -9.63 -5.55
N VAL A 184 -12.64 -9.14 -4.41
CA VAL A 184 -12.89 -7.76 -3.96
C VAL A 184 -11.97 -6.80 -4.70
N SER A 185 -12.55 -5.86 -5.45
CA SER A 185 -11.86 -4.65 -5.90
C SER A 185 -12.39 -3.47 -5.10
N LYS A 186 -11.62 -2.98 -4.13
CA LYS A 186 -11.94 -1.73 -3.42
C LYS A 186 -11.49 -0.47 -4.17
N PHE A 187 -10.80 -0.65 -5.29
CA PHE A 187 -10.63 0.39 -6.29
C PHE A 187 -11.75 0.18 -7.31
N ASP A 188 -12.83 0.94 -7.21
CA ASP A 188 -13.86 0.94 -8.24
C ASP A 188 -13.32 1.74 -9.43
N SER A 189 -12.68 1.04 -10.35
CA SER A 189 -12.16 1.62 -11.58
C SER A 189 -13.25 1.81 -12.63
N SER A 190 -14.54 1.78 -12.26
CA SER A 190 -15.65 2.01 -13.20
C SER A 190 -15.50 3.34 -13.96
N ASP A 191 -14.79 4.31 -13.37
CA ASP A 191 -14.50 5.60 -14.02
C ASP A 191 -13.16 5.58 -14.80
N SER A 192 -12.30 4.58 -14.61
CA SER A 192 -10.85 4.74 -14.84
C SER A 192 -10.34 4.67 -16.28
N PRO A 193 -10.83 3.84 -17.23
CA PRO A 193 -10.21 3.80 -18.55
C PRO A 193 -10.38 5.13 -19.29
N ALA A 194 -11.57 5.72 -19.19
CA ALA A 194 -11.89 7.01 -19.79
C ALA A 194 -11.16 8.18 -19.09
N GLU A 195 -11.07 8.15 -17.76
CA GLU A 195 -10.34 9.16 -16.98
C GLU A 195 -8.83 9.11 -17.22
N LEU A 196 -8.24 7.91 -17.24
CA LEU A 196 -6.82 7.73 -17.53
C LEU A 196 -6.50 8.16 -18.97
N SER A 197 -7.34 7.79 -19.94
CA SER A 197 -7.21 8.25 -21.33
C SER A 197 -7.36 9.77 -21.45
N ARG A 198 -8.26 10.41 -20.70
CA ARG A 198 -8.36 11.88 -20.65
C ARG A 198 -7.11 12.53 -20.07
N LEU A 199 -6.60 12.03 -18.95
CA LEU A 199 -5.41 12.58 -18.30
C LEU A 199 -4.18 12.44 -19.20
N LEU A 200 -3.99 11.27 -19.82
CA LEU A 200 -2.90 11.04 -20.77
C LEU A 200 -3.00 11.96 -21.99
N HIS A 201 -4.21 12.16 -22.55
CA HIS A 201 -4.41 13.10 -23.66
C HIS A 201 -4.19 14.57 -23.27
N HIS A 202 -4.51 14.96 -22.03
CA HIS A 202 -4.27 16.31 -21.54
C HIS A 202 -2.76 16.61 -21.48
N PHE A 203 -1.94 15.66 -20.99
CA PHE A 203 -0.49 15.80 -20.96
C PHE A 203 0.17 15.82 -22.35
N GLU A 204 -0.44 15.18 -23.34
CA GLU A 204 0.05 15.22 -24.74
C GLU A 204 -0.25 16.57 -25.44
N GLN A 205 -1.21 17.36 -24.94
CA GLN A 205 -1.58 18.65 -25.52
C GLN A 205 -0.78 19.83 -24.92
N GLU A 206 -0.09 19.62 -23.80
CA GLU A 206 0.72 20.63 -23.11
C GLU A 206 2.24 20.51 -23.40
N GLN A 207 2.65 19.65 -24.34
CA GLN A 207 4.01 19.59 -24.91
C GLN A 207 4.05 20.15 -26.33
#